data_AF-A0A0F3MVK3-F1
#
_entry.id   AF-A0A0F3MVK3-F1
#
_cell.length_a   1.000
_cell.length_b   1.000
_cell.length_c   1.000
_cell.angle_alpha   90.00
_cell.angle_beta   90.00
_cell.angle_gamma   90.00
#
_symmetry.space_group_name_H-M   'P 1'
#
loop_
_entity.id
_entity.type
_entity.pdbx_description
1 polymer ?
#
loop_
_entity_poly.entity_id
_entity_poly.type
_entity_poly.pdbx_seq_one_letter_code
_entity_poly.pdbx_strand_id
1 'polypeptide(L)' 'MLAEQQTEWIISNNLVNKGWHIDNDTKKNVYFQKPKSKTEQTRLNGKRPDYILYKSCTDLPIAIIEAKK' A
#
# COMPACT_ATOMS: atom_id res chain seq x y z
N MET A 1 6.59 0.63 17.50
CA MET A 1 6.78 -0.56 18.37
C MET A 1 7.57 -1.59 17.55
N LEU A 2 8.56 -2.32 18.10
CA LEU A 2 9.41 -3.25 17.32
C LEU A 2 8.58 -4.26 16.48
N ALA A 3 7.47 -4.74 17.04
CA ALA A 3 6.59 -5.71 16.37
C ALA A 3 5.93 -5.16 15.08
N GLU A 4 5.46 -3.90 15.08
CA GLU A 4 4.82 -3.31 13.89
C GLU A 4 5.84 -3.14 12.75
N GLN A 5 7.05 -2.71 13.09
CA GLN A 5 8.13 -2.54 12.13
C GLN A 5 8.56 -3.89 11.52
N GLN A 6 8.59 -4.95 12.33
CA GLN A 6 8.85 -6.31 11.83
C GLN A 6 7.74 -6.79 10.88
N THR A 7 6.47 -6.60 11.26
CA THR A 7 5.33 -6.96 10.41
C THR A 7 5.35 -6.18 9.10
N GLU A 8 5.62 -4.88 9.14
CA GLU A 8 5.74 -4.02 7.95
C GLU A 8 6.87 -4.49 7.02
N TRP A 9 8.02 -4.84 7.59
CA TRP A 9 9.16 -5.38 6.83
C TRP A 9 8.82 -6.71 6.16
N ILE A 10 8.17 -7.63 6.88
CA ILE A 10 7.75 -8.94 6.34
C ILE A 10 6.76 -8.75 5.19
N ILE A 11 5.74 -7.92 5.37
CA ILE A 11 4.71 -7.68 4.34
C ILE A 11 5.33 -7.01 3.12
N SER A 12 6.15 -5.98 3.32
CA SER A 12 6.80 -5.24 2.23
C SER A 12 7.70 -6.15 1.39
N ASN A 13 8.52 -6.99 2.02
CA ASN A 13 9.35 -7.96 1.31
C ASN A 13 8.51 -8.98 0.53
N ASN A 14 7.42 -9.47 1.13
CA ASN A 14 6.52 -10.39 0.44
C ASN A 14 5.85 -9.75 -0.78
N LEU A 15 5.48 -8.47 -0.69
CA LEU A 15 4.93 -7.71 -1.82
C LEU A 15 5.98 -7.58 -2.94
N VAL A 16 7.19 -7.14 -2.61
CA VAL A 16 8.29 -7.01 -3.60
C VAL A 16 8.61 -8.34 -4.26
N ASN A 17 8.72 -9.43 -3.49
CA ASN A 17 8.96 -10.78 -4.00
C ASN A 17 7.84 -11.28 -4.95
N LYS A 18 6.63 -10.74 -4.81
CA LYS A 18 5.48 -11.03 -5.71
C LYS A 18 5.40 -10.08 -6.91
N GLY A 19 6.38 -9.20 -7.09
CA GLY A 19 6.44 -8.26 -8.21
C GLY A 19 5.68 -6.95 -7.98
N TRP A 20 5.33 -6.63 -6.74
CA TRP A 20 4.79 -5.32 -6.39
C TRP A 20 5.91 -4.26 -6.27
N HIS A 21 5.62 -3.05 -6.73
CA HIS A 21 6.56 -1.93 -6.73
C HIS A 21 6.18 -0.94 -5.64
N ILE A 22 6.99 -0.91 -4.58
CA ILE A 22 6.80 -0.02 -3.42
C ILE A 22 7.65 1.25 -3.52
N ASP A 23 8.73 1.20 -4.30
CA ASP A 23 9.68 2.29 -4.50
C ASP A 23 9.01 3.48 -5.18
N ASN A 24 9.58 4.67 -4.96
CA ASN A 24 9.03 5.91 -5.52
C ASN A 24 9.47 6.13 -6.97
N ASP A 25 9.01 5.26 -7.88
CA ASP A 25 9.27 5.31 -9.31
C ASP A 25 7.97 5.30 -10.15
N THR A 26 8.10 5.22 -11.48
CA THR A 26 6.96 5.22 -12.41
C THR A 26 6.15 3.92 -12.39
N LYS A 27 6.69 2.84 -11.82
CA LYS A 27 6.05 1.53 -11.70
C LYS A 27 5.34 1.35 -10.36
N LYS A 28 5.54 2.27 -9.41
CA LYS A 28 4.92 2.25 -8.08
C LYS A 28 3.43 1.93 -8.17
N ASN A 29 3.05 0.83 -7.53
CA ASN A 29 1.68 0.33 -7.49
C ASN A 29 1.23 -0.08 -6.08
N VAL A 30 2.04 0.24 -5.05
CA VAL A 30 1.69 0.08 -3.64
C VAL A 30 1.87 1.43 -2.93
N TYR A 31 0.85 1.82 -2.18
CA TYR A 31 0.84 3.04 -1.38
C TYR A 31 0.55 2.71 0.08
N PHE A 32 1.13 3.48 1.00
CA PHE A 32 1.08 3.23 2.44
C PHE A 32 0.31 4.35 3.13
N GLN A 33 -0.67 4.01 3.99
CA GLN A 33 -1.49 4.94 4.80
C GLN A 33 -2.35 5.95 4.03
N LYS A 34 -1.88 6.41 2.87
CA LYS A 34 -2.49 7.42 2.01
C LYS A 34 -2.60 6.83 0.60
N PRO A 35 -3.75 6.98 -0.07
CA PRO A 35 -3.91 6.54 -1.45
C PRO A 35 -3.10 7.44 -2.39
N LYS A 36 -3.05 7.02 -3.65
CA LYS A 36 -2.37 7.74 -4.74
C LYS A 36 -2.94 9.13 -4.97
N SER A 37 -4.26 9.30 -4.85
CA SER A 37 -4.95 10.56 -5.17
C SER A 37 -5.76 11.16 -4.01
N LYS A 38 -5.96 12.49 -4.05
CA LYS A 38 -6.81 13.20 -3.07
C LYS A 38 -8.28 12.78 -3.16
N THR A 39 -8.76 12.48 -4.36
CA THR A 39 -10.14 12.04 -4.58
C THR A 39 -10.41 10.71 -3.89
N GLU A 40 -9.48 9.77 -3.98
CA GLU A 40 -9.54 8.51 -3.22
C GLU A 40 -9.42 8.74 -1.72
N GLN A 41 -8.58 9.68 -1.29
CA GLN A 41 -8.47 10.02 0.13
C GLN A 41 -9.82 10.51 0.70
N THR A 42 -10.58 11.28 -0.07
CA THR A 42 -11.95 11.67 0.29
C THR A 42 -12.90 10.48 0.31
N ARG A 43 -12.80 9.56 -0.66
CA ARG A 43 -13.61 8.31 -0.69
C ARG A 43 -13.33 7.38 0.49
N LEU A 44 -12.10 7.38 1.00
CA LEU A 44 -11.74 6.65 2.21
C LEU A 44 -12.32 7.28 3.49
N ASN A 45 -12.93 8.47 3.42
CA ASN A 45 -13.58 9.15 4.53
C ASN A 45 -12.69 9.24 5.79
N GLY A 46 -11.42 9.63 5.59
CA GLY A 46 -10.44 9.76 6.66
C GLY A 46 -9.82 8.45 7.17
N LYS A 47 -10.25 7.28 6.66
CA LYS A 47 -9.59 6.00 6.94
C LYS A 47 -8.18 5.97 6.34
N ARG A 48 -7.28 5.27 7.02
CA ARG A 48 -5.86 5.16 6.67
C ARG A 48 -5.44 3.68 6.67
N PRO A 49 -5.67 2.97 5.57
CA PRO A 49 -5.25 1.58 5.48
C PRO A 49 -3.74 1.44 5.46
N ASP A 50 -3.20 0.35 6.01
CA ASP A 50 -1.75 0.13 6.03
C ASP A 50 -1.17 0.09 4.60
N TYR A 51 -1.80 -0.64 3.68
CA TYR A 51 -1.41 -0.70 2.26
C TYR A 51 -2.61 -0.60 1.32
N ILE A 52 -2.38 0.03 0.17
CA ILE A 52 -3.34 0.19 -0.92
C ILE A 52 -2.63 -0.25 -2.21
N LEU A 53 -3.16 -1.31 -2.84
CA LEU A 53 -2.60 -1.92 -4.03
C LEU A 53 -3.37 -1.45 -5.26
N TYR A 54 -2.64 -1.06 -6.30
CA TYR A 54 -3.17 -0.58 -7.57
C TYR A 54 -2.82 -1.54 -8.69
N LYS A 55 -3.71 -1.69 -9.67
CA LYS A 55 -3.36 -2.41 -10.90
C LYS A 55 -2.20 -1.68 -11.59
N SER A 56 -1.19 -2.43 -12.01
CA SER A 56 0.03 -1.89 -12.62
C SER A 56 -0.25 -0.90 -13.74
N CYS A 57 0.47 0.23 -13.73
CA CYS A 57 0.34 1.32 -14.70
C CYS A 57 -1.06 1.96 -14.77
N THR A 58 -1.87 1.85 -13.71
CA THR A 58 -3.21 2.49 -13.63
C THR A 58 -3.44 3.17 -12.29
N ASP A 59 -4.54 3.91 -12.19
CA ASP A 59 -5.06 4.48 -10.94
C ASP A 59 -6.21 3.62 -10.35
N LEU A 60 -6.34 2.36 -10.80
CA LEU A 60 -7.40 1.47 -10.32
C LEU A 60 -6.94 0.73 -9.05
N PRO A 61 -7.50 1.04 -7.86
CA PRO A 61 -7.23 0.26 -6.66
C PRO A 61 -7.85 -1.13 -6.79
N ILE A 62 -7.12 -2.17 -6.38
CA ILE A 62 -7.58 -3.56 -6.47
C ILE A 62 -7.68 -4.25 -5.11
N ALA A 63 -6.93 -3.79 -4.11
CA ALA A 63 -6.93 -4.38 -2.79
C ALA A 63 -6.43 -3.40 -1.73
N ILE A 64 -6.84 -3.67 -0.49
CA ILE A 64 -6.36 -3.02 0.73
C ILE A 64 -5.80 -4.12 1.63
N ILE A 65 -4.67 -3.84 2.31
CA ILE A 65 -4.11 -4.73 3.33
C ILE A 65 -4.11 -3.97 4.66
N GLU A 66 -4.64 -4.62 5.70
CA GLU A 66 -4.57 -4.18 7.09
C GLU A 66 -3.79 -5.22 7.87
N ALA A 67 -2.63 -4.83 8.39
CA ALA A 67 -1.77 -5.71 9.14
C ALA A 67 -2.25 -5.86 10.58
N LYS A 68 -1.98 -7.03 11.18
CA LYS A 68 -2.17 -7.29 12.61
C LYS A 68 -0.85 -7.80 13.20
N LYS A 69 -0.68 -7.55 14.49
CA LYS A 69 0.44 -8.06 15.29
C LYS A 69 0.24 -9.54 15.58
#